data_AF-G0Z368-F1
#
_entry.id   AF-G0Z368-F1
#
_cell.length_a   1.000
_cell.length_b   1.000
_cell.length_c   1.000
_cell.angle_alpha   90.00
_cell.angle_beta   90.00
_cell.angle_gamma   90.00
#
_symmetry.space_group_name_H-M   'P 1'
#
loop_
_entity.id
_entity.type
_entity.pdbx_description
1 polymer ?
#
loop_
_entity_poly.entity_id
_entity_poly.type
_entity_poly.pdbx_seq_one_letter_code
_entity_poly.pdbx_strand_id
1 'polypeptide(L)'
;CSEEHDFDVVIWSVVSREPNLNQIQEDIGKRIGFSTDSWERKSFEERASDITNSLKHKKFVLLLDDIWESEIDLTKLGVPLQTLDSGSRIVFTTRFEGTCGKMGAHKNRYKVFCLGDDDAWKLFEGVVGRYVLNKHPDIPKLAEHVARQCH
;
A
#
# COMPACT_ATOMS: atom_id res chain seq x y z
N CYS A 1 -2.06 11.63 -26.77
CA CYS A 1 -1.12 11.55 -25.64
C CYS A 1 -1.14 10.12 -25.14
N SER A 2 -0.15 9.31 -25.52
CA SER A 2 0.06 8.02 -24.86
C SER A 2 0.68 8.33 -23.51
N GLU A 3 -0.04 8.12 -22.42
CA GLU A 3 0.60 8.05 -21.11
C GLU A 3 1.52 6.82 -21.15
N GLU A 4 2.83 7.04 -21.21
CA GLU A 4 3.79 5.97 -20.98
C GLU A 4 3.62 5.54 -19.52
N HIS A 5 2.85 4.48 -19.29
CA HIS A 5 2.78 3.87 -17.99
C HIS A 5 4.14 3.21 -17.71
N ASP A 6 4.89 3.80 -16.78
CA ASP A 6 6.26 3.41 -16.46
C ASP A 6 6.37 2.01 -15.81
N PHE A 7 5.24 1.33 -15.53
CA PHE A 7 5.17 0.00 -14.93
C PHE A 7 4.21 -0.91 -15.71
N ASP A 8 4.61 -2.16 -15.94
CA ASP A 8 3.79 -3.20 -16.56
C ASP A 8 2.68 -3.68 -15.63
N VAL A 9 2.94 -3.70 -14.31
CA VAL A 9 2.00 -4.23 -13.30
C VAL A 9 2.09 -3.42 -12.00
N VAL A 10 0.93 -3.05 -11.46
CA VAL A 10 0.80 -2.50 -10.10
C VAL A 10 0.00 -3.49 -9.26
N ILE A 11 0.57 -3.93 -8.13
CA ILE A 11 0.04 -4.97 -7.25
C ILE A 11 -0.25 -4.35 -5.90
N TRP A 12 -1.41 -4.67 -5.32
CA TRP A 12 -1.82 -4.21 -3.99
C TRP A 12 -2.22 -5.42 -3.14
N SER A 13 -1.70 -5.51 -1.92
CA SER A 13 -2.11 -6.50 -0.93
C SER A 13 -2.19 -5.85 0.44
N VAL A 14 -3.28 -6.13 1.17
CA VAL A 14 -3.47 -5.66 2.55
C VAL A 14 -2.91 -6.72 3.49
N VAL A 15 -2.03 -6.31 4.38
CA VAL A 15 -1.37 -7.21 5.33
C VAL A 15 -2.13 -7.21 6.65
N SER A 16 -2.65 -8.37 7.03
CA SER A 16 -3.23 -8.56 8.36
C SER A 16 -2.16 -8.49 9.46
N ARG A 17 -2.57 -8.15 10.69
CA ARG A 17 -1.69 -8.12 11.87
C ARG A 17 -0.80 -9.34 12.00
N GLU A 18 -1.38 -10.51 11.79
CA GLU A 18 -0.67 -11.78 11.59
C GLU A 18 -0.62 -12.01 10.08
N PRO A 19 0.54 -11.83 9.41
CA PRO A 19 0.59 -11.88 7.95
C PRO A 19 0.21 -13.27 7.43
N ASN A 20 -0.80 -13.31 6.56
CA ASN A 20 -1.13 -14.51 5.81
C ASN A 20 -0.36 -14.52 4.49
N LEU A 21 0.78 -15.20 4.47
CA LEU A 21 1.63 -15.28 3.27
C LEU A 21 0.92 -15.91 2.07
N ASN A 22 0.02 -16.87 2.29
CA ASN A 22 -0.78 -17.46 1.21
C ASN A 22 -1.69 -16.42 0.56
N GLN A 23 -2.35 -15.59 1.38
CA GLN A 23 -3.21 -14.51 0.87
C GLN A 23 -2.41 -13.49 0.06
N ILE A 24 -1.26 -13.05 0.57
CA ILE A 24 -0.39 -12.10 -0.16
C ILE A 24 0.05 -12.71 -1.49
N GLN A 25 0.41 -13.99 -1.50
CA GLN A 25 0.79 -14.69 -2.72
C GLN A 25 -0.37 -14.79 -3.72
N GLU A 26 -1.58 -15.01 -3.23
CA GLU A 26 -2.79 -15.02 -4.06
C GLU A 26 -3.12 -13.65 -4.64
N ASP A 27 -2.98 -12.58 -3.87
CA ASP A 27 -3.17 -11.20 -4.36
C ASP A 27 -2.18 -10.88 -5.48
N ILE A 28 -0.91 -11.25 -5.30
CA ILE A 28 0.13 -11.13 -6.34
C ILE A 28 -0.25 -11.94 -7.57
N GLY A 29 -0.56 -13.24 -7.38
CA GLY A 29 -0.89 -14.17 -8.45
C GLY A 29 -2.08 -13.73 -9.29
N LYS A 30 -3.19 -13.37 -8.64
CA LYS A 30 -4.39 -12.85 -9.31
C LYS A 30 -4.07 -11.63 -10.14
N ARG A 31 -3.24 -10.72 -9.62
CA ARG A 31 -2.88 -9.50 -10.34
C ARG A 31 -2.04 -9.73 -11.58
N ILE A 32 -1.22 -10.78 -11.60
CA ILE A 32 -0.41 -11.17 -12.76
C ILE A 32 -1.10 -12.19 -13.68
N GLY A 33 -2.38 -12.50 -13.43
CA GLY A 33 -3.22 -13.33 -14.29
C GLY A 33 -3.36 -14.79 -13.86
N PHE A 34 -2.89 -15.17 -12.68
CA PHE A 34 -3.10 -16.50 -12.10
C PHE A 34 -4.37 -16.51 -11.24
N SER A 35 -5.50 -16.85 -11.85
CA SER A 35 -6.81 -16.93 -11.18
C SER A 35 -7.56 -18.23 -11.49
N THR A 36 -6.84 -19.29 -11.85
CA THR A 36 -7.45 -20.60 -12.15
C THR A 36 -7.44 -21.49 -10.91
N ASP A 37 -8.47 -22.30 -10.72
CA ASP A 37 -8.53 -23.26 -9.62
C ASP A 37 -7.33 -24.23 -9.63
N SER A 38 -6.70 -24.45 -10.79
CA SER A 38 -5.49 -25.28 -10.90
C SER A 38 -4.28 -24.61 -10.26
N TRP A 39 -4.15 -23.29 -10.38
CA TRP A 39 -3.09 -22.52 -9.74
C TRP A 39 -3.32 -22.39 -8.24
N GLU A 40 -4.57 -22.22 -7.82
CA GLU A 40 -4.94 -22.17 -6.41
C GLU A 40 -4.73 -23.53 -5.69
N ARG A 41 -4.55 -24.64 -6.40
CA ARG A 41 -4.21 -25.93 -5.79
C ARG A 41 -2.70 -26.21 -5.71
N LYS A 42 -1.87 -25.35 -6.30
CA LYS A 42 -0.40 -25.47 -6.25
C LYS A 42 0.13 -25.24 -4.82
N SER A 43 1.28 -25.82 -4.53
CA SER A 43 2.00 -25.55 -3.30
C SER A 43 2.45 -24.08 -3.23
N PHE A 44 2.76 -23.62 -2.02
CA PHE A 44 3.28 -22.28 -1.79
C PHE A 44 4.57 -22.01 -2.60
N GLU A 45 5.46 -23.00 -2.70
CA GLU A 45 6.72 -22.91 -3.44
C GLU A 45 6.49 -22.89 -4.96
N GLU A 46 5.55 -23.70 -5.45
CA GLU A 46 5.17 -23.73 -6.87
C GLU A 46 4.57 -22.37 -7.30
N ARG A 47 3.69 -21.80 -6.49
CA ARG A 47 3.13 -20.46 -6.71
C ARG A 47 4.23 -19.39 -6.67
N ALA A 48 5.19 -19.49 -5.76
CA ALA A 48 6.31 -18.54 -5.68
C ALA A 48 7.19 -18.60 -6.93
N SER A 49 7.45 -19.80 -7.45
CA SER A 49 8.18 -20.00 -8.71
C SER A 49 7.45 -19.38 -9.90
N ASP A 50 6.13 -19.57 -10.00
CA ASP A 50 5.31 -18.95 -11.05
C ASP A 50 5.34 -17.41 -10.99
N ILE A 51 5.18 -16.86 -9.78
CA ILE A 51 5.26 -15.41 -9.54
C ILE A 51 6.62 -14.88 -9.97
N THR A 52 7.71 -15.53 -9.55
CA THR A 52 9.08 -15.16 -9.91
C THR A 52 9.24 -15.14 -11.43
N ASN A 53 8.79 -16.19 -12.11
CA ASN A 53 8.92 -16.33 -13.56
C ASN A 53 8.12 -15.29 -14.35
N SER A 54 6.97 -14.87 -13.82
CA SER A 54 6.14 -13.83 -14.44
C SER A 54 6.69 -12.42 -14.19
N LEU A 55 7.16 -12.14 -12.98
CA LEU A 55 7.63 -10.81 -12.58
C LEU A 55 9.07 -10.50 -13.02
N LYS A 56 9.93 -11.50 -13.21
CA LYS A 56 11.37 -11.27 -13.54
C LYS A 56 11.61 -10.51 -14.85
N HIS A 57 10.60 -10.42 -15.72
CA HIS A 57 10.67 -9.73 -17.01
C HIS A 57 9.74 -8.52 -17.09
N LYS A 58 9.18 -8.09 -15.96
CA LYS A 58 8.24 -6.97 -15.88
C LYS A 58 8.76 -5.92 -14.91
N LYS A 59 8.53 -4.65 -15.24
CA LYS A 59 8.68 -3.54 -14.30
C LYS A 59 7.40 -3.45 -13.48
N PHE A 60 7.47 -3.72 -12.18
CA PHE A 60 6.29 -3.78 -11.31
C PHE A 60 6.40 -2.86 -10.10
N VAL A 61 5.24 -2.50 -9.54
CA VAL A 61 5.13 -1.95 -8.19
C VAL A 61 4.36 -2.93 -7.31
N LEU A 62 4.92 -3.30 -6.17
CA LEU A 62 4.22 -4.05 -5.12
C LEU A 62 3.92 -3.11 -3.94
N LEU A 63 2.63 -2.90 -3.66
CA LEU A 63 2.09 -2.10 -2.57
C LEU A 63 1.61 -3.05 -1.47
N LEU A 64 2.26 -3.02 -0.32
CA LEU A 64 1.87 -3.78 0.88
C LEU A 64 1.31 -2.82 1.92
N ASP A 65 -0.01 -2.86 2.11
CA ASP A 65 -0.68 -1.94 3.02
C ASP A 65 -0.77 -2.50 4.44
N ASP A 66 -0.56 -1.64 5.42
CA ASP A 66 -0.71 -1.89 6.86
C ASP A 66 0.17 -3.03 7.38
N ILE A 67 1.49 -3.02 7.10
CA ILE A 67 2.41 -3.97 7.74
C ILE A 67 2.55 -3.62 9.24
N TRP A 68 2.34 -4.61 10.10
CA TRP A 68 2.51 -4.49 11.55
C TRP A 68 3.98 -4.68 11.96
N GLU A 69 4.26 -5.27 13.11
CA GLU A 69 5.62 -5.44 13.65
C GLU A 69 6.38 -6.66 13.11
N SER A 70 5.82 -7.35 12.11
CA SER A 70 6.40 -8.56 11.52
C SER A 70 7.35 -8.25 10.35
N GLU A 71 8.26 -9.18 10.08
CA GLU A 71 9.05 -9.21 8.85
C GLU A 71 8.32 -10.07 7.82
N ILE A 72 8.29 -9.63 6.57
CA ILE A 72 7.74 -10.40 5.44
C ILE A 72 8.90 -10.71 4.50
N ASP A 73 9.24 -11.99 4.41
CA ASP A 73 10.22 -12.46 3.44
C ASP A 73 9.60 -12.51 2.04
N LEU A 74 9.82 -11.44 1.28
CA LEU A 74 9.29 -11.29 -0.07
C LEU A 74 9.87 -12.31 -1.05
N THR A 75 11.04 -12.88 -0.77
CA THR A 75 11.63 -13.91 -1.62
C THR A 75 10.85 -15.22 -1.53
N LYS A 76 10.34 -15.56 -0.33
CA LYS A 76 9.43 -16.70 -0.13
C LYS A 76 8.11 -16.55 -0.88
N LEU A 77 7.64 -15.33 -1.06
CA LEU A 77 6.44 -15.03 -1.85
C LEU A 77 6.69 -15.10 -3.37
N GLY A 78 7.96 -15.22 -3.81
CA GLY A 78 8.34 -15.25 -5.21
C GLY A 78 8.61 -13.88 -5.82
N VAL A 79 8.78 -12.83 -5.00
CA VAL A 79 9.07 -11.48 -5.50
C VAL A 79 10.55 -11.41 -5.91
N PRO A 80 10.88 -11.11 -7.20
CA PRO A 80 12.25 -11.09 -7.67
C PRO A 80 12.95 -9.76 -7.31
N LEU A 81 13.57 -9.71 -6.13
CA LEU A 81 14.22 -8.49 -5.60
C LEU A 81 15.35 -7.94 -6.48
N GLN A 82 15.99 -8.78 -7.31
CA GLN A 82 17.01 -8.36 -8.26
C GLN A 82 16.49 -7.43 -9.37
N THR A 83 15.17 -7.38 -9.60
CA THR A 83 14.57 -6.49 -10.61
C THR A 83 14.35 -5.06 -10.13
N LEU A 84 14.57 -4.79 -8.83
CA LEU A 84 14.39 -3.45 -8.27
C LEU A 84 15.34 -2.42 -8.90
N ASP A 85 16.54 -2.85 -9.26
CA ASP A 85 17.53 -2.03 -9.97
C ASP A 85 17.09 -1.71 -11.41
N SER A 86 16.19 -2.52 -11.98
CA SER A 86 15.64 -2.35 -13.33
C SER A 86 14.37 -1.48 -13.36
N GLY A 87 14.05 -0.82 -12.25
CA GLY A 87 12.94 0.12 -12.15
C GLY A 87 11.73 -0.40 -11.39
N SER A 88 11.67 -1.68 -11.01
CA SER A 88 10.61 -2.19 -10.13
C SER A 88 10.68 -1.57 -8.73
N ARG A 89 9.56 -1.49 -8.02
CA ARG A 89 9.46 -0.87 -6.69
C ARG A 89 8.64 -1.73 -5.74
N ILE A 90 9.05 -1.74 -4.48
CA ILE A 90 8.23 -2.22 -3.37
C ILE A 90 7.96 -1.02 -2.48
N VAL A 91 6.70 -0.80 -2.16
CA VAL A 91 6.24 0.27 -1.28
C VAL A 91 5.34 -0.37 -0.23
N PHE A 92 5.50 0.03 1.01
CA PHE A 92 4.64 -0.45 2.08
C PHE A 92 4.29 0.66 3.04
N THR A 93 3.17 0.51 3.72
CA THR A 93 2.75 1.40 4.79
C THR A 93 2.84 0.64 6.12
N THR A 94 3.16 1.36 7.19
CA THR A 94 3.23 0.80 8.54
C THR A 94 3.02 1.89 9.57
N ARG A 95 2.45 1.54 10.72
CA ARG A 95 2.36 2.40 11.90
C ARG A 95 3.60 2.26 12.82
N PHE A 96 4.49 1.31 12.52
CA PHE A 96 5.61 0.95 13.37
C PHE A 96 6.94 1.27 12.69
N GLU A 97 7.65 2.28 13.18
CA GLU A 97 8.93 2.71 12.59
C GLU A 97 9.97 1.59 12.52
N GLY A 98 9.97 0.69 13.53
CA GLY A 98 10.87 -0.48 13.57
C GLY A 98 10.68 -1.44 12.38
N THR A 99 9.47 -1.53 11.84
CA THR A 99 9.15 -2.36 10.67
C THR A 99 9.87 -1.89 9.42
N CYS A 100 10.11 -0.58 9.28
CA CYS A 100 10.91 -0.06 8.17
C CYS A 100 12.32 -0.65 8.12
N GLY A 101 12.92 -0.90 9.30
CA GLY A 101 14.22 -1.56 9.40
C GLY A 101 14.15 -3.04 9.02
N LYS A 102 13.15 -3.77 9.55
CA LYS A 102 12.92 -5.20 9.27
C LYS A 102 12.70 -5.47 7.78
N MET A 103 12.00 -4.56 7.09
CA MET A 103 11.74 -4.63 5.65
C MET A 103 12.88 -4.04 4.78
N GLY A 104 14.03 -3.70 5.37
CA GLY A 104 15.20 -3.20 4.62
C GLY A 104 15.09 -1.75 4.12
N ALA A 105 14.08 -0.99 4.53
CA ALA A 105 13.79 0.36 4.06
C ALA A 105 14.24 1.48 5.01
N HIS A 106 15.20 1.24 5.92
CA HIS A 106 15.56 2.23 6.95
C HIS A 106 15.98 3.60 6.38
N LYS A 107 16.67 3.64 5.24
CA LYS A 107 17.11 4.88 4.57
C LYS A 107 16.03 5.54 3.71
N ASN A 108 15.03 4.77 3.29
CA ASN A 108 14.03 5.18 2.30
C ASN A 108 12.65 5.37 2.94
N ARG A 109 12.61 5.62 4.25
CA ARG A 109 11.37 5.85 5.00
C ARG A 109 10.81 7.25 4.71
N TYR A 110 9.51 7.33 4.51
CA TYR A 110 8.77 8.58 4.45
C TYR A 110 7.79 8.64 5.62
N LYS A 111 7.99 9.58 6.54
CA LYS A 111 7.07 9.78 7.67
C LYS A 111 5.89 10.63 7.19
N VAL A 112 4.69 10.08 7.26
CA VAL A 112 3.46 10.84 7.06
C VAL A 112 3.17 11.62 8.35
N PHE A 113 3.15 12.94 8.25
CA PHE A 113 2.84 13.82 9.38
C PHE A 113 1.34 14.14 9.43
N CYS A 114 0.86 14.54 10.61
CA CYS A 114 -0.48 15.10 10.74
C CYS A 114 -0.62 16.34 9.84
N LEU A 115 -1.83 16.57 9.33
CA LEU A 115 -2.13 17.79 8.59
C LEU A 115 -1.98 19.00 9.51
N GLY A 116 -1.49 20.12 8.97
CA GLY A 116 -1.56 21.40 9.68
C GLY A 116 -3.01 21.88 9.77
N ASP A 117 -3.29 22.77 10.74
CA ASP A 117 -4.65 23.27 11.00
C ASP A 117 -5.41 23.73 9.74
N ASP A 118 -4.73 24.48 8.86
CA ASP A 118 -5.34 24.99 7.63
C ASP A 118 -5.69 23.87 6.64
N ASP A 119 -4.84 22.85 6.51
CA ASP A 119 -5.09 21.74 5.59
C ASP A 119 -6.09 20.74 6.17
N ALA A 120 -6.07 20.53 7.49
CA ALA A 120 -7.10 19.79 8.22
C ALA A 120 -8.48 20.46 8.07
N TRP A 121 -8.53 21.80 8.17
CA TRP A 121 -9.75 22.57 7.95
C TRP A 121 -10.24 22.45 6.50
N LYS A 122 -9.36 22.61 5.51
CA LYS A 122 -9.72 22.42 4.08
C LYS A 122 -10.25 21.01 3.81
N LEU A 123 -9.64 19.99 4.40
CA LEU A 123 -10.11 18.60 4.28
C LEU A 123 -11.50 18.45 4.91
N PHE A 124 -11.70 18.98 6.13
CA PHE A 124 -12.98 18.94 6.83
C PHE A 124 -14.09 19.64 6.02
N GLU A 125 -13.81 20.86 5.54
CA GLU A 125 -14.72 21.62 4.70
C GLU A 125 -15.05 20.88 3.39
N GLY A 126 -14.05 20.24 2.77
CA GLY A 126 -14.21 19.46 1.56
C GLY A 126 -15.12 18.23 1.74
N VAL A 127 -15.06 17.57 2.90
CA VAL A 127 -15.89 16.40 3.23
C VAL A 127 -17.31 16.81 3.62
N VAL A 128 -17.46 17.80 4.50
CA VAL A 128 -18.76 18.23 5.06
C VAL A 128 -19.54 19.09 4.06
N GLY A 129 -18.83 19.89 3.27
CA GLY A 129 -19.40 20.80 2.28
C GLY A 129 -19.91 22.10 2.88
N ARG A 130 -19.67 23.21 2.15
CA ARG A 130 -20.09 24.56 2.54
C ARG A 130 -21.57 24.70 2.82
N TYR A 131 -22.42 23.95 2.12
CA TYR A 131 -23.86 24.00 2.32
C TYR A 131 -24.25 23.62 3.76
N VAL A 132 -23.64 22.56 4.32
CA VAL A 132 -23.92 22.11 5.69
C VAL A 132 -23.35 23.11 6.69
N LEU A 133 -22.12 23.58 6.47
CA LEU A 133 -21.46 24.55 7.34
C LEU A 133 -22.25 25.86 7.44
N ASN A 134 -22.89 26.29 6.36
CA ASN A 134 -23.62 27.55 6.30
C ASN A 134 -25.10 27.43 6.71
N LYS A 135 -25.57 26.27 7.18
CA LYS A 135 -26.96 26.10 7.63
C LYS A 135 -27.30 26.90 8.90
N HIS A 136 -26.31 27.21 9.73
CA HIS A 136 -26.49 27.98 10.95
C HIS A 136 -25.25 28.85 11.21
N PRO A 137 -25.39 30.11 11.65
CA PRO A 137 -24.28 31.04 11.84
C PRO A 137 -23.19 30.55 12.81
N ASP A 138 -23.54 29.70 13.78
CA ASP A 138 -22.59 29.18 14.78
C ASP A 138 -21.79 27.95 14.30
N ILE A 139 -22.28 27.23 13.29
CA ILE A 139 -21.66 25.98 12.82
C ILE A 139 -20.24 26.17 12.31
N PRO A 140 -19.90 27.20 11.50
CA PRO A 140 -18.55 27.32 10.93
C PRO A 140 -17.47 27.41 12.01
N LYS A 141 -17.69 28.21 13.06
CA LYS A 141 -16.72 28.37 14.16
C LYS A 141 -16.57 27.10 14.97
N LEU A 142 -17.68 26.39 15.24
CA LEU A 142 -17.65 25.13 15.97
C LEU A 142 -16.96 24.02 15.15
N ALA A 143 -17.25 23.96 13.85
CA ALA A 143 -16.63 23.01 12.92
C ALA A 143 -15.13 23.23 12.82
N GLU A 144 -14.68 24.49 12.75
CA GLU A 144 -13.25 24.83 12.74
C GLU A 144 -12.57 24.42 14.05
N HIS A 145 -13.24 24.63 15.18
CA HIS A 145 -12.73 24.18 16.47
C HIS A 145 -12.61 22.65 16.55
N VAL A 146 -13.61 21.91 16.06
CA VAL A 146 -13.58 20.45 15.98
C VAL A 146 -12.44 19.97 15.09
N ALA A 147 -12.26 20.57 13.91
CA ALA A 147 -11.18 20.19 12.99
C ALA A 147 -9.79 20.35 13.62
N ARG A 148 -9.58 21.40 14.43
CA ARG A 148 -8.33 21.62 15.18
C ARG A 148 -8.12 20.68 16.37
N GLN A 149 -9.13 19.94 16.80
CA GLN A 149 -9.00 18.95 17.89
C GLN A 149 -8.72 17.54 17.37
N CYS A 150 -8.76 17.30 16.06
CA CYS A 150 -8.57 15.97 15.46
C CYS A 150 -7.10 15.54 15.31
N HIS A 151 -6.18 16.15 16.08
CA HIS A 151 -4.74 15.86 16.07
C HIS A 151 -4.35 14.68 16.96
#